data_AF-A0A3N5NPA1-F1
#
_entry.id   AF-A0A3N5NPA1-F1
#
_cell.length_a   1.000
_cell.length_b   1.000
_cell.length_c   1.000
_cell.angle_alpha   90.00
_cell.angle_beta   90.00
_cell.angle_gamma   90.00
#
_symmetry.space_group_name_H-M   'P 1'
#
loop_
_entity.id
_entity.type
_entity.pdbx_description
1 polymer ?
#
loop_
_entity_poly.entity_id
_entity_poly.type
_entity_poly.pdbx_seq_one_letter_code
_entity_poly.pdbx_strand_id
1 'polypeptide(L)' 'MIPINDKIKAYVRAEKISQKVLATRAGIRPQVLSNICTGIRTPGKKIIARIVAATGG' A
#
# COMPACT_ATOMS: atom_id res chain seq x y z
N MET A 1 -6.72 -15.04 -2.65
CA MET A 1 -6.22 -13.72 -3.08
C MET A 1 -5.93 -12.91 -1.83
N ILE A 2 -4.66 -12.71 -1.46
CA ILE A 2 -4.31 -12.01 -0.22
C ILE A 2 -4.73 -10.55 -0.36
N PRO A 3 -5.49 -9.97 0.57
CA PRO A 3 -5.90 -8.57 0.49
C PRO A 3 -4.65 -7.67 0.47
N ILE A 4 -4.67 -6.63 -0.37
CA ILE A 4 -3.54 -5.70 -0.54
C ILE A 4 -3.07 -5.10 0.80
N ASN A 5 -4.01 -5.00 1.75
CA ASN A 5 -3.80 -4.51 3.10
C ASN A 5 -2.81 -5.38 3.89
N ASP A 6 -2.88 -6.71 3.70
CA ASP A 6 -1.98 -7.66 4.34
C ASP A 6 -0.56 -7.57 3.77
N LYS A 7 -0.43 -7.45 2.44
CA LYS A 7 0.87 -7.18 1.78
C LYS A 7 1.50 -5.88 2.29
N ILE A 8 0.71 -4.80 2.41
CA ILE A 8 1.18 -3.52 2.95
C ILE A 8 1.68 -3.69 4.40
N LYS A 9 0.91 -4.36 5.26
CA LYS A 9 1.29 -4.60 6.66
C LYS A 9 2.54 -5.47 6.79
N ALA A 10 2.65 -6.53 5.99
CA ALA A 10 3.82 -7.40 5.97
C ALA A 10 5.07 -6.62 5.53
N TYR A 11 4.96 -5.79 4.50
CA TYR A 11 6.09 -4.99 4.01
C TYR A 11 6.51 -3.90 4.99
N VAL A 12 5.54 -3.19 5.58
CA VAL A 12 5.77 -2.21 6.66
C VAL A 12 6.50 -2.86 7.85
N ARG A 13 6.12 -4.08 8.21
CA ARG A 13 6.76 -4.83 9.31
C ARG A 13 8.14 -5.34 8.94
N ALA A 14 8.33 -5.81 7.71
CA ALA A 14 9.61 -6.33 7.21
C ALA A 14 10.67 -5.21 7.09
N GLU A 15 10.29 -4.07 6.51
CA GLU A 15 11.19 -2.94 6.28
C GLU A 15 11.24 -1.95 7.46
N LYS A 16 10.43 -2.14 8.51
CA LYS A 16 10.25 -1.20 9.63
C LYS A 16 9.92 0.23 9.18
N ILE A 17 9.22 0.38 8.05
CA ILE A 17 8.84 1.67 7.46
C ILE A 17 7.37 1.97 7.72
N SER A 18 7.02 3.25 7.88
CA SER A 18 5.62 3.66 8.02
C SER A 18 4.85 3.52 6.69
N GLN A 19 3.53 3.31 6.76
CA GLN A 19 2.62 3.34 5.61
C GLN A 19 2.75 4.62 4.77
N LYS A 20 3.08 5.76 5.41
CA LYS A 20 3.40 7.01 4.71
C LYS A 20 4.59 6.86 3.77
N VAL A 21 5.66 6.21 4.22
CA VAL A 21 6.89 5.99 3.44
C VAL A 21 6.60 5.05 2.26
N LEU A 22 5.81 4.00 2.50
CA LEU A 22 5.36 3.11 1.44
C LEU A 22 4.54 3.86 0.37
N ALA A 23 3.62 4.74 0.80
CA ALA A 23 2.83 5.56 -0.12
C ALA A 23 3.73 6.48 -0.96
N THR A 24 4.73 7.10 -0.35
CA THR A 24 5.74 7.91 -1.06
C THR A 24 6.52 7.07 -2.07
N ARG A 25 6.99 5.87 -1.69
CA ARG A 25 7.69 4.94 -2.62
C ARG A 25 6.80 4.48 -3.77
N ALA A 26 5.52 4.25 -3.51
CA ALA A 26 4.54 3.90 -4.52
C ALA A 26 4.09 5.11 -5.38
N GLY A 27 4.54 6.34 -5.08
CA GLY A 27 4.12 7.54 -5.80
C GLY A 27 2.62 7.83 -5.67
N ILE A 28 2.06 7.56 -4.49
CA ILE A 28 0.64 7.79 -4.17
C ILE A 28 0.53 8.62 -2.89
N ARG A 29 -0.56 9.38 -2.79
CA ARG A 29 -0.84 10.16 -1.58
C ARG A 29 -1.04 9.22 -0.38
N PRO A 30 -0.46 9.52 0.80
CA PRO A 30 -0.64 8.71 2.01
C PRO A 30 -2.11 8.52 2.40
N GLN A 31 -2.93 9.55 2.14
CA GLN A 31 -4.37 9.50 2.38
C GLN A 31 -5.08 8.46 1.51
N VAL A 32 -4.61 8.24 0.28
CA VAL A 32 -5.13 7.19 -0.60
C VAL A 32 -4.82 5.82 -0.02
N LEU A 33 -3.58 5.62 0.45
CA LEU A 33 -3.15 4.37 1.07
C LEU A 33 -3.91 4.09 2.38
N SER A 34 -4.12 5.13 3.19
CA SER A 34 -4.96 5.06 4.40
C SER A 34 -6.39 4.66 4.08
N ASN A 35 -7.03 5.30 3.09
CA ASN A 35 -8.40 4.99 2.65
C ASN A 35 -8.55 3.57 2.09
N ILE A 36 -7.48 3.02 1.51
CA ILE A 36 -7.43 1.62 1.05
C ILE A 36 -7.28 0.68 2.25
N CYS A 37 -6.40 1.02 3.20
CA CYS A 37 -6.21 0.24 4.43
C CYS A 37 -7.47 0.21 5.30
N THR A 38 -8.23 1.29 5.36
CA THR A 38 -9.48 1.41 6.13
C THR A 38 -10.70 0.85 5.39
N GLY A 39 -10.55 0.41 4.14
CA GLY A 39 -11.65 -0.16 3.35
C GLY A 39 -12.66 0.88 2.83
N ILE A 40 -12.42 2.17 3.07
CA ILE A 40 -13.26 3.27 2.59
C ILE A 40 -13.25 3.35 1.06
N ARG A 41 -12.14 2.97 0.42
CA ARG A 41 -11.97 3.08 -1.03
C ARG A 41 -11.32 1.84 -1.62
N THR A 42 -11.97 1.25 -2.61
CA THR A 42 -11.37 0.17 -3.40
C THR A 42 -10.30 0.77 -4.32
N PRO A 43 -9.03 0.36 -4.20
CA PRO A 43 -7.98 0.86 -5.08
C PRO A 43 -8.22 0.38 -6.52
N GLY A 44 -8.11 1.31 -7.47
CA GLY A 44 -8.09 0.94 -8.89
C GLY A 44 -6.85 0.09 -9.22
N LYS A 45 -6.93 -0.71 -10.30
CA LYS A 45 -5.82 -1.59 -10.76
C LYS A 45 -4.46 -0.88 -10.84
N LYS A 46 -4.41 0.39 -11.27
CA LYS A 46 -3.17 1.20 -11.32
C LYS A 46 -2.55 1.44 -9.94
N ILE A 47 -3.38 1.70 -8.93
CA ILE A 47 -2.91 1.94 -7.56
C ILE A 47 -2.40 0.65 -6.94
N ILE A 48 -3.12 -0.45 -7.18
CA ILE A 48 -2.68 -1.80 -6.78
C ILE A 48 -1.31 -2.10 -7.38
N ALA A 49 -1.12 -1.89 -8.69
CA ALA A 49 0.15 -2.14 -9.35
C ALA A 49 1.31 -1.31 -8.76
N ARG A 50 1.07 -0.03 -8.45
CA ARG A 50 2.06 0.84 -7.80
C ARG A 50 2.42 0.38 -6.39
N ILE A 51 1.43 -0.03 -5.59
CA ILE A 51 1.65 -0.55 -4.24
C ILE A 51 2.43 -1.85 -4.32
N VAL A 52 2.03 -2.78 -5.18
CA VAL A 52 2.71 -4.08 -5.37
C VAL A 52 4.16 -3.87 -5.80
N ALA A 53 4.41 -2.98 -6.76
CA ALA A 53 5.76 -2.61 -7.17
C ALA A 53 6.58 -2.02 -6.02
N ALA A 54 5.98 -1.17 -5.18
CA ALA A 54 6.65 -0.59 -4.02
C ALA A 54 6.87 -1.58 -2.87
N THR A 55 6.04 -2.64 -2.77
CA THR A 55 6.19 -3.73 -1.80
C THR A 55 7.05 -4.89 -2.35
N GLY A 56 7.75 -4.70 -3.46
CA GLY A 56 8.68 -5.70 -3.98
C GLY A 56 8.05 -6.90 -4.69
N GLY A 57 6.84 -6.74 -5.25
CA GLY A 57 6.27 -7.65 -6.26
C GLY A 57 5.98 -9.08 -5.80
#